data_AF-W0EMQ5-F1
#
_entry.id   AF-W0EMQ5-F1
#
_cell.length_a   1.000
_cell.length_b   1.000
_cell.length_c   1.000
_cell.angle_alpha   90.00
_cell.angle_beta   90.00
_cell.angle_gamma   90.00
#
_symmetry.space_group_name_H-M   'P 1'
#
loop_
_entity.id
_entity.type
_entity.pdbx_description
1 polymer ?
#
loop_
_entity_poly.entity_id
_entity_poly.type
_entity_poly.pdbx_seq_one_letter_code
_entity_poly.pdbx_strand_id
1 'polypeptide(L)' 'MKEINRLRIILAEKNKTGKWLAEQLGKDPSTISKWCTNSSQPQLDTVIRIAELLEVDIKELINR' A
#
# COMPACT_ATOMS: atom_id res chain seq x y z
N MET A 1 -10.29 -12.75 5.58
CA MET A 1 -10.51 -11.38 5.05
C MET A 1 -10.46 -11.46 3.53
N LYS A 2 -11.35 -10.74 2.82
CA LYS A 2 -11.22 -10.62 1.37
C LYS A 2 -9.93 -9.84 1.06
N GLU A 3 -9.20 -10.23 0.03
CA GLU A 3 -8.06 -9.46 -0.46
C GLU A 3 -8.62 -8.19 -1.11
N ILE A 4 -8.63 -7.08 -0.38
CA ILE A 4 -9.28 -5.82 -0.81
C ILE A 4 -8.25 -4.93 -1.51
N ASN A 5 -7.08 -4.76 -0.91
CA ASN A 5 -6.01 -3.97 -1.46
C ASN A 5 -4.96 -4.85 -2.15
N ARG A 6 -4.32 -4.28 -3.18
CA ARG A 6 -3.28 -4.89 -4.02
C ARG A 6 -1.88 -4.36 -3.70
N LEU A 7 -1.71 -3.72 -2.54
CA LEU A 7 -0.49 -2.97 -2.20
C LEU A 7 0.78 -3.81 -2.34
N ARG A 8 0.75 -5.06 -1.88
CA ARG A 8 1.90 -5.97 -1.95
C ARG A 8 2.34 -6.23 -3.39
N ILE A 9 1.38 -6.39 -4.31
CA ILE A 9 1.65 -6.66 -5.73
C ILE A 9 2.24 -5.42 -6.38
N ILE A 10 1.60 -4.26 -6.19
CA ILE A 10 2.07 -2.99 -6.77
C ILE A 10 3.46 -2.61 -6.25
N LEU A 11 3.77 -2.84 -4.96
CA LEU A 11 5.11 -2.63 -4.43
C LEU A 11 6.15 -3.49 -5.14
N ALA A 12 5.84 -4.76 -5.42
CA ALA A 12 6.73 -5.65 -6.16
C ALA A 12 6.90 -5.20 -7.62
N GLU A 13 5.82 -4.84 -8.31
CA GLU A 13 5.84 -4.34 -9.69
C GLU A 13 6.68 -3.05 -9.82
N LYS A 14 6.61 -2.17 -8.82
CA LYS A 14 7.39 -0.92 -8.77
C LYS A 14 8.79 -1.10 -8.19
N ASN A 15 9.19 -2.33 -7.86
CA ASN A 15 10.46 -2.66 -7.22
C ASN A 15 10.73 -1.82 -5.95
N LYS A 16 9.69 -1.60 -5.14
CA LYS A 16 9.72 -0.88 -3.87
C LYS A 16 9.49 -1.83 -2.71
N THR A 17 10.11 -1.53 -1.57
CA THR A 17 9.95 -2.33 -0.35
C THR A 17 8.89 -1.73 0.57
N GLY A 18 8.29 -2.55 1.44
CA GLY A 18 7.42 -2.03 2.50
C GLY A 18 8.14 -1.07 3.46
N LYS A 19 9.45 -1.26 3.67
CA LYS A 19 10.30 -0.33 4.44
C LYS A 19 10.39 1.03 3.76
N TRP A 20 10.63 1.06 2.44
CA TRP A 20 10.65 2.30 1.68
C TRP A 20 9.32 3.05 1.80
N LEU A 21 8.20 2.34 1.66
CA LEU A 21 6.88 2.98 1.79
C LEU A 21 6.63 3.51 3.21
N ALA A 22 7.09 2.78 4.23
CA ALA A 22 7.01 3.20 5.63
C ALA A 22 7.77 4.53 5.85
N GLU A 23 8.97 4.65 5.29
CA GLU A 23 9.77 5.88 5.32
C GLU A 23 9.07 7.05 4.60
N GLN A 24 8.50 6.82 3.41
CA GLN A 24 7.79 7.87 2.67
C GLN A 24 6.52 8.36 3.37
N LEU A 25 5.82 7.49 4.09
CA LEU A 25 4.59 7.82 4.81
C LEU A 25 4.81 8.24 6.26
N GLY A 26 6.05 8.17 6.76
CA GLY A 26 6.34 8.37 8.18
C GLY A 26 5.58 7.40 9.09
N LYS A 27 5.38 6.15 8.64
CA LYS A 27 4.65 5.10 9.37
C LYS A 27 5.59 4.00 9.83
N ASP A 28 5.15 3.25 10.82
CA ASP A 28 5.89 2.07 11.27
C ASP A 28 5.84 0.94 10.22
N PRO A 29 6.96 0.25 9.93
CA PRO A 29 6.99 -0.85 8.96
C PRO A 29 5.99 -1.98 9.25
N SER A 30 5.65 -2.23 10.51
CA SER A 30 4.64 -3.22 10.88
C SER A 30 3.24 -2.81 10.41
N THR A 31 2.95 -1.51 10.31
CA THR A 31 1.69 -0.99 9.79
C THR A 31 1.58 -1.28 8.29
N ILE A 32 2.65 -1.00 7.54
CA ILE A 32 2.70 -1.31 6.10
C ILE A 32 2.57 -2.82 5.86
N SER A 33 3.25 -3.64 6.69
CA SER A 33 3.15 -5.10 6.62
C SER A 33 1.71 -5.60 6.84
N LYS A 34 0.99 -5.01 7.79
CA LYS A 34 -0.43 -5.32 8.01
C LYS A 34 -1.31 -4.95 6.81
N TRP A 35 -1.02 -3.85 6.12
CA TRP A 35 -1.72 -3.48 4.88
C TRP A 35 -1.43 -4.45 3.74
N CYS A 36 -0.16 -4.83 3.54
CA CYS A 36 0.26 -5.80 2.53
C CYS A 36 -0.34 -7.20 2.74
N THR A 37 -0.58 -7.59 4.00
CA THR A 37 -1.23 -8.85 4.37
C THR A 37 -2.76 -8.75 4.42
N ASN A 38 -3.32 -7.59 4.06
CA ASN A 38 -4.76 -7.29 4.16
C ASN A 38 -5.33 -7.50 5.57
N SER A 39 -4.50 -7.54 6.62
CA SER A 39 -4.95 -7.71 8.02
C SER A 39 -5.48 -6.41 8.64
N SER A 40 -5.08 -5.27 8.07
CA SER A 40 -5.71 -3.97 8.31
C SER A 40 -5.74 -3.19 7.00
N GLN A 41 -6.57 -2.14 6.92
CA GLN A 41 -6.67 -1.30 5.74
C GLN A 41 -6.17 0.11 6.04
N PRO A 42 -5.41 0.72 5.12
CA PRO A 42 -5.10 2.15 5.19
C PRO A 42 -6.38 2.97 5.05
N GLN A 43 -6.39 4.18 5.63
CA GLN A 43 -7.47 5.12 5.39
C GLN A 43 -7.39 5.68 3.97
N LEU A 44 -8.50 6.25 3.48
CA LEU A 44 -8.60 6.70 2.09
C LEU A 44 -7.52 7.74 1.72
N ASP A 45 -7.23 8.69 2.63
CA ASP A 45 -6.14 9.66 2.48
C ASP A 45 -4.79 8.98 2.26
N THR A 46 -4.54 7.90 2.99
CA THR A 46 -3.29 7.16 2.92
C THR A 46 -3.23 6.35 1.63
N VAL A 47 -4.36 5.79 1.17
CA VAL A 47 -4.42 5.10 -0.13
C VAL A 47 -4.12 6.07 -1.27
N ILE A 48 -4.71 7.27 -1.25
CA ILE A 48 -4.42 8.33 -2.24
C ILE A 48 -2.92 8.64 -2.23
N ARG A 49 -2.33 8.85 -1.05
CA ARG A 49 -0.90 9.13 -0.92
C ARG A 49 -0.01 7.99 -1.43
N ILE A 50 -0.40 6.74 -1.19
CA ILE A 50 0.31 5.57 -1.71
C ILE A 50 0.26 5.56 -3.24
N ALA A 51 -0.89 5.86 -3.84
CA ALA A 51 -1.05 5.91 -5.30
C ALA A 51 -0.14 6.98 -5.92
N GLU A 52 -0.06 8.16 -5.30
CA GLU A 52 0.86 9.23 -5.70
C GLU A 52 2.33 8.79 -5.63
N LEU A 53 2.72 8.17 -4.51
CA LEU A 53 4.11 7.74 -4.27
C LEU A 53 4.56 6.60 -5.20
N LEU A 54 3.62 5.74 -5.61
CA LEU A 54 3.88 4.61 -6.49
C LEU A 54 3.61 4.92 -7.96
N GLU A 55 3.13 6.13 -8.26
CA GLU A 55 2.75 6.60 -9.60
C GLU A 55 1.83 5.58 -10.30
N VAL A 56 0.71 5.26 -9.65
CA VAL A 56 -0.33 4.36 -10.16
C VAL A 56 -1.72 4.98 -10.01
N ASP A 57 -2.69 4.52 -10.78
CA ASP A 57 -4.08 4.89 -10.52
C ASP A 57 -4.54 4.26 -9.19
N ILE A 58 -5.33 4.99 -8.40
CA ILE A 58 -5.85 4.49 -7.12
C ILE A 58 -6.66 3.19 -7.28
N LYS A 59 -7.29 2.97 -8.44
CA LYS A 59 -8.00 1.74 -8.78
C LYS A 59 -7.06 0.54 -8.88
N GLU A 60 -5.79 0.74 -9.25
CA GLU A 60 -4.81 -0.34 -9.32
C GLU A 60 -4.47 -0.89 -7.92
N LEU A 61 -4.67 -0.09 -6.86
CA LEU A 61 -4.46 -0.51 -5.48
C LEU A 61 -5.62 -1.33 -4.90
N ILE A 62 -6.73 -1.50 -5.63
CA ILE A 62 -7.98 -2.13 -5.13
C ILE A 62 -8.41 -3.25 -6.08
N ASN A 63 -8.96 -4.35 -5.53
CA ASN A 63 -9.43 -5.50 -6.31
C ASN A 63 -10.86 -5.35 -6.89
N ARG A 64 -11.39 -4.12 -7.06
CA ARG A 64 -12.79 -3.89 -7.45
C ARG A 64 -12.94 -2.91 -8.60
#